data_AF-A0A382MMB9-F1
#
_entry.id   AF-A0A382MMB9-F1
#
_cell.length_a   1.000
_cell.length_b   1.000
_cell.length_c   1.000
_cell.angle_alpha   90.00
_cell.angle_beta   90.00
_cell.angle_gamma   90.00
#
_symmetry.space_group_name_H-M   'P 1'
#
loop_
_entity.id
_entity.type
_entity.pdbx_description
1 polymer ?
#
loop_
_entity_poly.entity_id
_entity_poly.type
_entity_poly.pdbx_seq_one_letter_code
_entity_poly.pdbx_strand_id
1 'polypeptide(L)'
;ETRLDGFFVKNLENVQGDERDVIIFSTGYGKDQNNKFTNNFGPVGRKLGWRRLNVAITRARRRLEVITSIEAGWIKPKSEAARHFKKFLEYAEHGPSVLEIDLTDSLGDAESPFEEEVIRTIKSWGYEVVPQVGCASYRIDLGVRHPNRKGTYCLAIECDGAMYHSSKVARDRDRIRQQVLERLGWRIHRIWGPTWYNERKVAEGALKVALEEASSKGPLQIFRKEKNEQESFVVTVTAPDETNLKDIVSDYEVTSLQSNWKGKDGFYEQWEKSTIAQQIEKVIKKESPIHFELMVHRIRDAWGFKSASKKMTERTMNIFNYSVKKSGITKDQNGFIWSSSKHSMVKARGPSRNGDARKAEHVPMEEIILVFKELKSISHDT
;
A
#
# COMPACT_ATOMS: atom_id res chain seq x y z
N GLU A 1 21.19 -14.48 -12.76
CA GLU A 1 20.10 -13.55 -13.16
C GLU A 1 20.59 -12.13 -13.04
N THR A 2 20.45 -11.33 -14.10
CA THR A 2 20.80 -9.91 -14.14
C THR A 2 19.85 -9.12 -13.26
N ARG A 3 20.38 -8.10 -12.56
CA ARG A 3 19.66 -7.19 -11.64
C ARG A 3 18.42 -6.51 -12.25
N LEU A 4 18.26 -6.58 -13.57
CA LEU A 4 17.18 -5.98 -14.35
C LEU A 4 16.00 -6.93 -14.64
N ASP A 5 16.18 -8.26 -14.58
CA ASP A 5 15.18 -9.24 -15.06
C ASP A 5 14.61 -10.18 -13.98
N GLY A 6 15.02 -10.00 -12.72
CA GLY A 6 14.53 -10.81 -11.59
C GLY A 6 13.29 -10.23 -10.88
N PHE A 7 12.59 -11.10 -10.14
CA PHE A 7 11.58 -10.71 -9.15
C PHE A 7 12.25 -9.95 -7.99
N PHE A 8 11.62 -8.87 -7.51
CA PHE A 8 12.13 -8.14 -6.36
C PHE A 8 11.02 -7.79 -5.37
N VAL A 9 11.41 -7.72 -4.10
CA VAL A 9 10.59 -7.17 -3.02
C VAL A 9 11.37 -6.02 -2.43
N LYS A 10 10.78 -4.81 -2.46
CA LYS A 10 11.42 -3.59 -1.95
C LYS A 10 10.39 -2.75 -1.21
N ASN A 11 10.85 -2.10 -0.14
CA ASN A 11 10.08 -1.06 0.52
C ASN A 11 9.96 0.17 -0.39
N LEU A 12 8.86 0.90 -0.24
CA LEU A 12 8.55 2.10 -1.02
C LEU A 12 9.70 3.13 -1.07
N GLU A 13 10.50 3.22 0.00
CA GLU A 13 11.63 4.17 0.09
C GLU A 13 12.82 3.79 -0.79
N ASN A 14 12.92 2.52 -1.20
CA ASN A 14 14.06 1.95 -1.92
C ASN A 14 13.75 1.69 -3.41
N VAL A 15 12.56 2.05 -3.87
CA VAL A 15 12.14 1.90 -5.28
C VAL A 15 12.55 3.16 -6.03
N GLN A 16 13.65 3.09 -6.78
CA GLN A 16 14.16 4.20 -7.58
C GLN A 16 14.66 3.70 -8.93
N GLY A 17 13.98 4.11 -10.01
CA GLY A 17 14.34 3.70 -11.38
C GLY A 17 14.00 2.23 -11.71
N ASP A 18 13.48 1.47 -10.75
CA ASP A 18 13.02 0.10 -10.98
C ASP A 18 11.62 0.12 -11.61
N GLU A 19 11.49 -0.43 -12.81
CA GLU A 19 10.20 -0.59 -13.51
C GLU A 19 9.97 -2.06 -13.87
N ARG A 20 8.70 -2.45 -13.90
CA ARG A 20 8.26 -3.80 -14.29
C ARG A 20 6.96 -3.74 -15.07
N ASP A 21 6.71 -4.76 -15.90
CA ASP A 21 5.41 -4.90 -16.58
C ASP A 21 4.27 -5.02 -15.56
N VAL A 22 4.49 -5.80 -14.50
CA VAL A 22 3.54 -5.97 -13.40
C VAL A 22 4.20 -5.58 -12.08
N ILE A 23 3.51 -4.77 -11.28
CA ILE A 23 3.89 -4.47 -9.90
C ILE A 23 2.78 -4.89 -8.96
N ILE A 24 3.16 -5.58 -7.88
CA ILE A 24 2.28 -5.86 -6.75
C ILE A 24 2.59 -4.84 -5.66
N PHE A 25 1.61 -4.02 -5.32
CA PHE A 25 1.68 -3.00 -4.28
C PHE A 25 0.92 -3.49 -3.05
N SER A 26 1.65 -3.96 -2.04
CA SER A 26 1.07 -4.33 -0.75
C SER A 26 1.13 -3.13 0.21
N THR A 27 -0.01 -2.77 0.82
CA THR A 27 -0.09 -1.64 1.76
C THR A 27 0.50 -1.99 3.14
N GLY A 28 0.38 -3.25 3.55
CA GLY A 28 0.88 -3.76 4.84
C GLY A 28 0.20 -3.15 6.07
N TYR A 29 -0.88 -2.37 5.90
CA TYR A 29 -1.64 -1.77 7.01
C TYR A 29 -2.82 -2.65 7.36
N GLY A 30 -3.13 -2.77 8.65
CA GLY A 30 -4.25 -3.55 9.16
C GLY A 30 -4.66 -3.09 10.56
N LYS A 31 -5.66 -3.77 11.12
CA LYS A 31 -6.05 -3.60 12.52
C LYS A 31 -5.03 -4.26 13.44
N ASP A 32 -4.86 -3.72 14.64
CA ASP A 32 -4.06 -4.36 15.68
C ASP A 32 -4.80 -5.54 16.35
N GLN A 33 -4.15 -6.20 17.31
CA GLN A 33 -4.71 -7.30 18.12
C GLN A 33 -6.00 -6.95 18.89
N ASN A 34 -6.30 -5.66 19.07
CA ASN A 34 -7.52 -5.17 19.72
C ASN A 34 -8.57 -4.73 18.68
N ASN A 35 -8.42 -5.14 17.42
CA ASN A 35 -9.29 -4.79 16.30
C ASN A 35 -9.34 -3.27 16.03
N LYS A 36 -8.31 -2.51 16.43
CA LYS A 36 -8.24 -1.06 16.27
C LYS A 36 -7.38 -0.69 15.07
N PHE A 37 -7.94 0.15 14.20
CA PHE A 37 -7.21 0.70 13.05
C PHE A 37 -6.52 2.02 13.41
N THR A 38 -5.20 2.09 13.21
CA THR A 38 -4.42 3.31 13.44
C THR A 38 -4.12 3.99 12.11
N ASN A 39 -4.47 5.27 12.00
CA ASN A 39 -4.24 6.10 10.81
C ASN A 39 -2.77 6.59 10.72
N ASN A 40 -1.82 5.65 10.77
CA ASN A 40 -0.39 5.92 10.64
C ASN A 40 0.17 5.18 9.43
N PHE A 41 0.33 5.89 8.31
CA PHE A 41 0.77 5.32 7.03
C PHE A 41 2.29 5.40 6.83
N GLY A 42 3.07 5.52 7.90
CA GLY A 42 4.54 5.51 7.83
C GLY A 42 5.12 6.44 6.74
N PRO A 43 6.00 5.94 5.85
CA PRO A 43 6.58 6.73 4.76
C PRO A 43 5.57 7.38 3.81
N VAL A 44 4.41 6.74 3.58
CA VAL A 44 3.34 7.29 2.73
C VAL A 44 2.64 8.46 3.43
N GLY A 45 2.49 8.40 4.75
CA GLY A 45 1.80 9.43 5.54
C GLY A 45 2.62 10.69 5.82
N ARG A 46 3.95 10.64 5.64
CA ARG A 46 4.88 11.76 5.89
C ARG A 46 4.76 12.88 4.83
N LYS A 47 5.34 14.04 5.13
CA LYS A 47 5.46 15.16 4.17
C LYS A 47 6.17 14.67 2.90
N LEU A 48 5.61 14.97 1.72
CA LEU A 48 6.05 14.46 0.41
C LEU A 48 5.90 12.94 0.21
N GLY A 49 5.29 12.20 1.14
CA GLY A 49 5.01 10.76 0.99
C GLY A 49 4.15 10.44 -0.23
N TRP A 50 3.28 11.37 -0.64
CA TRP A 50 2.51 11.28 -1.88
C TRP A 50 3.38 11.19 -3.14
N ARG A 51 4.58 11.80 -3.15
CA ARG A 51 5.50 11.68 -4.29
C ARG A 51 6.04 10.26 -4.40
N ARG A 52 6.34 9.63 -3.27
CA ARG A 52 6.80 8.24 -3.23
C ARG A 52 5.71 7.29 -3.68
N LEU A 53 4.47 7.52 -3.23
CA LEU A 53 3.30 6.78 -3.68
C LEU A 53 3.14 6.88 -5.21
N ASN A 54 3.18 8.09 -5.77
CA ASN A 54 3.11 8.29 -7.22
C ASN A 54 4.25 7.56 -7.95
N VAL A 55 5.47 7.63 -7.42
CA VAL A 55 6.62 6.91 -7.99
C VAL A 55 6.30 5.42 -8.06
N ALA A 56 5.89 4.78 -6.96
CA ALA A 56 5.57 3.36 -6.95
C ALA A 56 4.42 2.97 -7.90
N ILE A 57 3.34 3.76 -7.92
CA ILE A 57 2.19 3.51 -8.80
C ILE A 57 2.60 3.57 -10.28
N THR A 58 3.45 4.54 -10.65
CA THR A 58 3.88 4.77 -12.03
C THR A 58 5.04 3.88 -12.49
N ARG A 59 5.58 3.01 -11.63
CA ARG A 59 6.60 2.02 -12.02
C ARG A 59 6.04 0.82 -12.79
N ALA A 60 4.73 0.61 -12.73
CA ALA A 60 4.06 -0.44 -13.48
C ALA A 60 3.88 -0.02 -14.94
N ARG A 61 4.45 -0.78 -15.89
CA ARG A 61 4.31 -0.49 -17.33
C ARG A 61 3.00 -0.99 -17.92
N ARG A 62 2.46 -2.10 -17.40
CA ARG A 62 1.23 -2.72 -17.91
C ARG A 62 0.14 -2.87 -16.85
N ARG A 63 0.49 -3.34 -15.65
CA ARG A 63 -0.50 -3.69 -14.61
C ARG A 63 0.02 -3.40 -13.20
N LEU A 64 -0.83 -2.80 -12.37
CA LEU A 64 -0.61 -2.60 -10.95
C LEU A 64 -1.66 -3.39 -10.18
N GLU A 65 -1.23 -4.28 -9.30
CA GLU A 65 -2.12 -5.03 -8.41
C GLU A 65 -1.96 -4.52 -6.99
N VAL A 66 -3.07 -4.15 -6.34
CA VAL A 66 -3.05 -3.63 -4.97
C VAL A 66 -3.54 -4.71 -4.02
N ILE A 67 -2.73 -5.03 -3.02
CA ILE A 67 -3.08 -5.97 -1.94
C ILE A 67 -3.16 -5.18 -0.64
N THR A 68 -4.34 -5.21 0.01
CA THR A 68 -4.60 -4.44 1.22
C THR A 68 -5.61 -5.17 2.10
N SER A 69 -5.47 -5.03 3.42
CA SER A 69 -6.46 -5.52 4.41
C SER A 69 -7.27 -4.39 5.04
N ILE A 70 -7.21 -3.19 4.45
CA ILE A 70 -7.98 -2.02 4.85
C ILE A 70 -8.78 -1.47 3.68
N GLU A 71 -9.99 -1.03 3.98
CA GLU A 71 -10.88 -0.32 3.06
C GLU A 71 -10.53 1.17 3.03
N ALA A 72 -10.76 1.84 1.89
CA ALA A 72 -10.47 3.26 1.77
C ALA A 72 -11.35 4.12 2.71
N GLY A 73 -12.58 3.65 3.01
CA GLY A 73 -13.51 4.28 3.94
C GLY A 73 -12.99 4.38 5.38
N TRP A 74 -12.07 3.50 5.79
CA TRP A 74 -11.51 3.50 7.16
C TRP A 74 -10.47 4.61 7.36
N ILE A 75 -9.96 5.18 6.26
CA ILE A 75 -8.95 6.23 6.30
C ILE A 75 -9.60 7.58 6.64
N LYS A 76 -9.15 8.18 7.73
CA LYS A 76 -9.46 9.54 8.18
C LYS A 76 -8.25 10.44 7.91
N PRO A 77 -8.12 11.03 6.71
CA PRO A 77 -6.88 11.66 6.28
C PRO A 77 -6.65 12.99 7.03
N LYS A 78 -5.54 13.07 7.77
CA LYS A 78 -5.08 14.32 8.43
C LYS A 78 -3.98 15.06 7.67
N SER A 79 -3.37 14.43 6.67
CA SER A 79 -2.33 15.00 5.83
C SER A 79 -2.70 14.92 4.35
N GLU A 80 -2.10 15.79 3.54
CA GLU A 80 -2.22 15.73 2.07
C GLU A 80 -1.84 14.34 1.53
N ALA A 81 -0.76 13.76 2.08
CA ALA A 81 -0.30 12.44 1.67
C ALA A 81 -1.29 11.31 2.01
N ALA A 82 -1.91 11.37 3.21
CA ALA A 82 -2.98 10.45 3.57
C ALA A 82 -4.23 10.62 2.68
N ARG A 83 -4.52 11.86 2.22
CA ARG A 83 -5.62 12.12 1.29
C ARG A 83 -5.37 11.51 -0.09
N HIS A 84 -4.14 11.60 -0.62
CA HIS A 84 -3.76 10.93 -1.86
C HIS A 84 -3.82 9.40 -1.74
N PHE A 85 -3.33 8.87 -0.62
CA PHE A 85 -3.39 7.43 -0.38
C PHE A 85 -4.83 6.91 -0.29
N LYS A 86 -5.73 7.63 0.40
CA LYS A 86 -7.17 7.33 0.43
C LYS A 86 -7.74 7.28 -0.99
N LYS A 87 -7.55 8.35 -1.78
CA LYS A 87 -8.04 8.42 -3.17
C LYS A 87 -7.51 7.28 -4.05
N PHE A 88 -6.25 6.92 -3.87
CA PHE A 88 -5.65 5.79 -4.58
C PHE A 88 -6.34 4.47 -4.24
N LEU A 89 -6.63 4.20 -2.96
CA LEU A 89 -7.35 3.00 -2.56
C LEU A 89 -8.81 3.03 -3.02
N GLU A 90 -9.49 4.18 -2.96
CA GLU A 90 -10.87 4.31 -3.50
C GLU A 90 -10.90 3.93 -4.98
N TYR A 91 -9.95 4.47 -5.76
CA TYR A 91 -9.80 4.15 -7.18
C TYR A 91 -9.44 2.68 -7.41
N ALA A 92 -8.60 2.08 -6.59
CA ALA A 92 -8.27 0.66 -6.71
C ALA A 92 -9.46 -0.26 -6.38
N GLU A 93 -10.31 0.15 -5.43
CA GLU A 93 -11.45 -0.62 -4.93
C GLU A 93 -12.64 -0.60 -5.89
N HIS A 94 -13.03 0.57 -6.41
CA HIS A 94 -14.20 0.69 -7.28
C HIS A 94 -13.83 0.90 -8.75
N GLY A 95 -12.55 1.12 -9.06
CA GLY A 95 -12.08 1.38 -10.41
C GLY A 95 -12.32 2.83 -10.86
N PRO A 96 -12.33 3.08 -12.17
CA PRO A 96 -12.63 4.39 -12.74
C PRO A 96 -14.00 4.94 -12.34
N SER A 97 -14.91 4.13 -11.79
CA SER A 97 -16.22 4.58 -11.30
C SER A 97 -16.15 5.45 -10.05
N VAL A 98 -15.05 5.48 -9.31
CA VAL A 98 -14.84 6.56 -8.30
C VAL A 98 -14.64 7.93 -8.98
N LEU A 99 -14.19 7.92 -10.23
CA LEU A 99 -14.19 9.10 -11.10
C LEU A 99 -15.52 9.23 -11.86
N GLU A 100 -16.40 8.22 -11.81
CA GLU A 100 -17.77 8.38 -12.28
C GLU A 100 -18.44 9.43 -11.38
N ILE A 101 -18.97 10.39 -12.10
CA ILE A 101 -19.46 11.63 -11.56
C ILE A 101 -20.81 11.31 -10.94
N ASP A 102 -21.04 11.72 -9.69
CA ASP A 102 -22.40 11.85 -9.18
C ASP A 102 -23.07 12.99 -9.93
N LEU A 103 -23.56 12.65 -11.13
CA LEU A 103 -24.14 13.54 -12.14
C LEU A 103 -25.44 14.18 -11.65
N THR A 104 -25.99 13.74 -10.54
CA THR A 104 -27.32 14.14 -10.09
C THR A 104 -27.33 15.42 -9.28
N ASP A 105 -26.22 15.76 -8.60
CA ASP A 105 -26.21 16.87 -7.64
C ASP A 105 -25.07 17.87 -7.90
N SER A 106 -25.41 19.15 -7.79
CA SER A 106 -24.46 20.27 -7.75
C SER A 106 -23.51 20.06 -6.56
N LEU A 107 -22.19 20.08 -6.75
CA LEU A 107 -21.25 20.02 -5.63
C LEU A 107 -21.06 21.37 -4.92
N GLY A 108 -21.73 22.42 -5.41
CA GLY A 108 -21.67 23.78 -4.86
C GLY A 108 -22.30 24.80 -5.82
N ASP A 109 -22.13 26.07 -5.48
CA ASP A 109 -22.49 27.22 -6.33
C ASP A 109 -21.35 27.54 -7.32
N ALA A 110 -21.57 28.50 -8.21
CA ALA A 110 -20.53 29.04 -9.09
C ALA A 110 -19.35 29.59 -8.26
N GLU A 111 -18.12 29.33 -8.69
CA GLU A 111 -16.91 29.76 -7.96
C GLU A 111 -16.42 31.14 -8.40
N SER A 112 -17.00 31.72 -9.47
CA SER A 112 -16.62 33.03 -9.98
C SER A 112 -17.79 33.84 -10.58
N PRO A 113 -17.73 35.20 -10.53
CA PRO A 113 -18.70 36.05 -11.21
C PRO A 113 -18.79 35.81 -12.72
N PHE A 114 -17.69 35.33 -13.32
CA PHE A 114 -17.63 34.93 -14.72
C PHE A 114 -18.53 33.70 -14.98
N GLU A 115 -18.42 32.66 -14.15
CA GLU A 115 -19.30 31.49 -14.23
C GLU A 115 -20.78 31.86 -14.03
N GLU A 116 -21.09 32.72 -13.06
CA GLU A 116 -22.46 33.20 -12.84
C GLU A 116 -23.05 33.89 -14.07
N GLU A 117 -22.22 34.64 -14.80
CA GLU A 117 -22.63 35.32 -16.02
C GLU A 117 -22.88 34.32 -17.16
N VAL A 118 -22.00 33.34 -17.33
CA VAL A 118 -22.17 32.24 -18.30
C VAL A 118 -23.45 31.46 -17.99
N ILE A 119 -23.70 31.12 -16.71
CA ILE A 119 -24.93 30.45 -16.27
C ILE A 119 -26.16 31.27 -16.65
N ARG A 120 -26.17 32.58 -16.37
CA ARG A 120 -27.29 33.46 -16.71
C ARG A 120 -27.55 33.52 -18.21
N THR A 121 -26.50 33.62 -19.01
CA THR A 121 -26.62 33.63 -20.47
C THR A 121 -27.23 32.32 -20.97
N ILE A 122 -26.72 31.15 -20.54
CA ILE A 122 -27.23 29.85 -20.99
C ILE A 122 -28.68 29.62 -20.53
N LYS A 123 -29.02 30.02 -19.30
CA LYS A 123 -30.40 29.98 -18.79
C LYS A 123 -31.34 30.86 -19.60
N SER A 124 -30.90 32.02 -20.08
CA SER A 124 -31.72 32.90 -20.93
C SER A 124 -32.06 32.27 -22.29
N TRP A 125 -31.26 31.29 -22.74
CA TRP A 125 -31.52 30.50 -23.94
C TRP A 125 -32.40 29.26 -23.69
N GLY A 126 -32.89 29.06 -22.46
CA GLY A 126 -33.82 27.98 -22.11
C GLY A 126 -33.16 26.66 -21.71
N TYR A 127 -31.85 26.64 -21.48
CA TYR A 127 -31.13 25.45 -21.02
C TYR A 127 -31.00 25.43 -19.49
N GLU A 128 -31.09 24.23 -18.90
CA GLU A 128 -30.80 24.02 -17.49
C GLU A 128 -29.30 23.74 -17.31
N VAL A 129 -28.67 24.44 -16.37
CA VAL A 129 -27.23 24.35 -16.08
C VAL A 129 -27.02 24.04 -14.61
N VAL A 130 -26.14 23.08 -14.33
CA VAL A 130 -25.73 22.66 -13.00
C VAL A 130 -24.26 23.07 -12.80
N PRO A 131 -23.93 23.88 -11.78
CA PRO A 131 -22.55 24.18 -11.44
C PRO A 131 -21.82 22.98 -10.82
N GLN A 132 -20.50 22.98 -10.93
CA GLN A 132 -19.60 22.11 -10.15
C GLN A 132 -19.97 20.63 -10.24
N VAL A 133 -20.14 20.11 -11.46
CA VAL A 133 -20.56 18.72 -11.71
C VAL A 133 -19.33 17.81 -11.70
N GLY A 134 -19.24 16.83 -10.80
CA GLY A 134 -18.06 15.96 -10.75
C GLY A 134 -17.83 15.23 -9.43
N CYS A 135 -16.60 14.74 -9.24
CA CYS A 135 -16.08 14.32 -7.93
C CYS A 135 -14.61 14.75 -7.77
N ALA A 136 -14.24 15.14 -6.53
CA ALA A 136 -12.87 15.42 -6.11
C ALA A 136 -12.07 16.36 -7.04
N SER A 137 -11.04 15.86 -7.75
CA SER A 137 -10.12 16.65 -8.59
C SER A 137 -10.50 16.73 -10.08
N TYR A 138 -11.60 16.07 -10.48
CA TYR A 138 -12.09 16.02 -11.86
C TYR A 138 -13.52 16.58 -11.93
N ARG A 139 -13.70 17.81 -11.43
CA ARG A 139 -14.96 18.56 -11.49
C ARG A 139 -15.04 19.39 -12.74
N ILE A 140 -16.19 19.42 -13.40
CA ILE A 140 -16.50 20.34 -14.49
C ILE A 140 -17.14 21.58 -13.89
N ASP A 141 -16.75 22.77 -14.38
CA ASP A 141 -17.24 24.03 -13.84
C ASP A 141 -18.76 24.15 -14.03
N LEU A 142 -19.28 23.85 -15.23
CA LEU A 142 -20.71 23.85 -15.52
C LEU A 142 -21.13 22.65 -16.40
N GLY A 143 -22.15 21.90 -15.98
CA GLY A 143 -22.80 20.87 -16.79
C GLY A 143 -24.14 21.34 -17.33
N VAL A 144 -24.35 21.29 -18.65
CA VAL A 144 -25.61 21.66 -19.30
C VAL A 144 -26.47 20.42 -19.53
N ARG A 145 -27.70 20.44 -19.01
CA ARG A 145 -28.66 19.33 -19.12
C ARG A 145 -29.26 19.26 -20.51
N HIS A 146 -29.53 18.02 -20.94
CA HIS A 146 -30.14 17.77 -22.22
C HIS A 146 -31.62 18.18 -22.21
N PRO A 147 -32.09 19.06 -23.12
CA PRO A 147 -33.45 19.62 -23.06
C PRO A 147 -34.55 18.55 -23.18
N ASN A 148 -34.34 17.53 -24.01
CA ASN A 148 -35.33 16.49 -24.28
C ASN A 148 -35.15 15.20 -23.46
N ARG A 149 -34.15 15.11 -22.57
CA ARG A 149 -33.84 13.88 -21.81
C ARG A 149 -33.46 14.21 -20.37
N LYS A 150 -34.46 14.14 -19.49
CA LYS A 150 -34.31 14.44 -18.06
C LYS A 150 -33.20 13.59 -17.42
N GLY A 151 -32.41 14.21 -16.55
CA GLY A 151 -31.34 13.53 -15.80
C GLY A 151 -30.06 13.24 -16.60
N THR A 152 -29.93 13.77 -17.83
CA THR A 152 -28.72 13.61 -18.65
C THR A 152 -28.12 14.96 -19.04
N TYR A 153 -26.82 14.98 -19.34
CA TYR A 153 -26.11 16.15 -19.82
C TYR A 153 -25.89 16.09 -21.33
N CYS A 154 -25.84 17.26 -21.97
CA CYS A 154 -25.46 17.38 -23.37
C CYS A 154 -24.06 17.99 -23.54
N LEU A 155 -23.63 18.88 -22.65
CA LEU A 155 -22.36 19.60 -22.76
C LEU A 155 -21.72 19.88 -21.39
N ALA A 156 -20.41 19.73 -21.28
CA ALA A 156 -19.59 20.26 -20.19
C ALA A 156 -18.97 21.60 -20.63
N ILE A 157 -18.95 22.57 -19.73
CA ILE A 157 -18.32 23.87 -19.95
C ILE A 157 -17.21 24.07 -18.92
N GLU A 158 -16.02 24.42 -19.40
CA GLU A 158 -14.91 24.87 -18.58
C GLU A 158 -14.69 26.38 -18.77
N CYS A 159 -14.64 27.11 -17.67
CA CYS A 159 -14.49 28.56 -17.60
C CYS A 159 -13.06 28.89 -17.19
N ASP A 160 -12.21 29.27 -18.15
CA ASP A 160 -10.84 29.66 -17.83
C ASP A 160 -10.81 31.05 -17.17
N GLY A 161 -10.83 31.06 -15.83
CA GLY A 161 -10.60 32.24 -15.02
C GLY A 161 -9.15 32.75 -15.15
N ALA A 162 -8.98 34.07 -15.13
CA ALA A 162 -7.71 34.76 -15.43
C ALA A 162 -6.53 34.47 -14.45
N MET A 163 -6.67 33.59 -13.46
CA MET A 163 -5.67 33.41 -12.39
C MET A 163 -4.72 32.20 -12.52
N TYR A 164 -4.81 31.34 -13.53
CA TYR A 164 -4.07 30.06 -13.49
C TYR A 164 -3.41 29.62 -14.80
N HIS A 165 -2.62 30.46 -15.47
CA HIS A 165 -2.06 30.07 -16.79
C HIS A 165 -0.55 30.26 -17.03
N SER A 166 0.29 30.17 -16.00
CA SER A 166 1.75 30.23 -16.22
C SER A 166 2.56 29.21 -15.41
N SER A 167 2.37 27.92 -15.68
CA SER A 167 3.47 26.95 -15.45
C SER A 167 3.44 25.79 -16.45
N LYS A 168 4.64 25.29 -16.80
CA LYS A 168 4.81 24.13 -17.69
C LYS A 168 4.10 22.87 -17.15
N VAL A 169 3.95 22.78 -15.83
CA VAL A 169 3.25 21.71 -15.10
C VAL A 169 1.72 21.83 -15.18
N ALA A 170 1.19 23.04 -15.39
CA ALA A 170 -0.26 23.26 -15.53
C ALA A 170 -0.77 22.70 -16.87
N ARG A 171 -0.04 22.89 -17.97
CA ARG A 171 -0.45 22.41 -19.29
C ARG A 171 -0.54 20.88 -19.40
N ASP A 172 0.43 20.16 -18.84
CA ASP A 172 0.39 18.68 -18.85
C ASP A 172 -0.80 18.17 -18.02
N ARG A 173 -1.11 18.84 -16.91
CA ARG A 173 -2.26 18.53 -16.07
C ARG A 173 -3.57 18.79 -16.79
N ASP A 174 -3.70 19.94 -17.45
CA ASP A 174 -4.91 20.30 -18.20
C ASP A 174 -5.14 19.34 -19.38
N ARG A 175 -4.07 18.96 -20.09
CA ARG A 175 -4.15 17.96 -21.16
C ARG A 175 -4.59 16.59 -20.66
N ILE A 176 -4.01 16.11 -19.56
CA ILE A 176 -4.38 14.83 -18.95
C ILE A 176 -5.83 14.88 -18.46
N ARG A 177 -6.22 16.00 -17.84
CA ARG A 177 -7.57 16.20 -17.32
C ARG A 177 -8.61 16.20 -18.43
N GLN A 178 -8.36 16.92 -19.52
CA GLN A 178 -9.22 16.91 -20.70
C GLN A 178 -9.35 15.48 -21.26
N GLN A 179 -8.23 14.77 -21.44
CA GLN A 179 -8.25 13.38 -21.93
C GLN A 179 -9.04 12.45 -21.01
N VAL A 180 -8.99 12.64 -19.69
CA VAL A 180 -9.77 11.85 -18.73
C VAL A 180 -11.26 12.16 -18.85
N LEU A 181 -11.65 13.44 -18.88
CA LEU A 181 -13.05 13.84 -19.00
C LEU A 181 -13.68 13.41 -20.34
N GLU A 182 -12.95 13.54 -21.44
CA GLU A 182 -13.39 13.05 -22.75
C GLU A 182 -13.53 11.52 -22.77
N ARG A 183 -12.60 10.77 -22.14
CA ARG A 183 -12.71 9.31 -21.97
C ARG A 183 -13.91 8.90 -21.14
N LEU A 184 -14.31 9.72 -20.17
CA LEU A 184 -15.53 9.51 -19.38
C LEU A 184 -16.80 9.81 -20.20
N GLY A 185 -16.67 10.29 -21.43
CA GLY A 185 -17.78 10.53 -22.35
C GLY A 185 -18.27 11.97 -22.36
N TRP A 186 -17.54 12.92 -21.76
CA TRP A 186 -17.91 14.33 -21.83
C TRP A 186 -17.54 14.96 -23.16
N ARG A 187 -18.45 15.77 -23.68
CA ARG A 187 -18.14 16.79 -24.69
C ARG A 187 -17.88 18.09 -23.98
N ILE A 188 -16.68 18.66 -24.16
CA ILE A 188 -16.23 19.83 -23.42
C ILE A 188 -16.20 21.04 -24.35
N HIS A 189 -16.73 22.16 -23.89
CA HIS A 189 -16.59 23.47 -24.50
C HIS A 189 -15.88 24.41 -23.54
N ARG A 190 -14.85 25.10 -23.99
CA ARG A 190 -14.02 25.96 -23.13
C ARG A 190 -14.27 27.42 -23.46
N ILE A 191 -14.51 28.23 -22.43
CA ILE A 191 -14.74 29.67 -22.56
C ILE A 191 -13.57 30.39 -21.90
N TRP A 192 -12.81 31.14 -22.70
CA TRP A 192 -11.72 31.96 -22.19
C TRP A 192 -12.27 33.30 -21.66
N GLY A 193 -12.05 33.57 -20.36
CA GLY A 193 -12.58 34.76 -19.68
C GLY A 193 -12.30 36.08 -20.42
N PRO A 194 -11.06 36.36 -20.88
CA PRO A 194 -10.78 37.56 -21.65
C PRO A 194 -11.58 37.70 -22.95
N THR A 195 -11.81 36.62 -23.71
CA THR A 195 -12.68 36.66 -24.90
C THR A 195 -14.14 36.90 -24.52
N TRP A 196 -14.59 36.32 -23.40
CA TRP A 196 -15.95 36.54 -22.90
C TRP A 196 -16.21 38.01 -22.56
N TYR A 197 -15.24 38.71 -21.97
CA TYR A 197 -15.38 40.12 -21.63
C TYR A 197 -15.13 41.07 -22.80
N ASN A 198 -14.11 40.82 -23.62
CA ASN A 198 -13.71 41.73 -24.70
C ASN A 198 -14.52 41.51 -25.99
N GLU A 199 -14.95 40.28 -26.26
CA GLU A 199 -15.58 39.86 -27.51
C GLU A 199 -16.86 39.06 -27.25
N ARG A 200 -17.73 39.61 -26.39
CA ARG A 200 -18.90 38.88 -25.85
C ARG A 200 -19.78 38.22 -26.91
N LYS A 201 -20.12 38.95 -27.99
CA LYS A 201 -20.96 38.40 -29.06
C LYS A 201 -20.33 37.19 -29.76
N VAL A 202 -19.00 37.19 -29.91
CA VAL A 202 -18.26 36.08 -30.53
C VAL A 202 -18.28 34.87 -29.60
N ALA A 203 -18.00 35.08 -28.32
CA ALA A 203 -18.01 34.02 -27.32
C ALA A 203 -19.41 33.39 -27.15
N GLU A 204 -20.46 34.22 -27.09
CA GLU A 204 -21.84 33.76 -27.03
C GLU A 204 -22.26 33.00 -28.29
N GLY A 205 -21.87 33.48 -29.48
CA GLY A 205 -22.13 32.80 -30.73
C GLY A 205 -21.49 31.40 -30.78
N ALA A 206 -20.22 31.29 -30.40
CA ALA A 206 -19.51 30.01 -30.36
C ALA A 206 -20.13 29.04 -29.34
N LEU A 207 -20.50 29.54 -28.15
CA LEU A 207 -21.15 28.73 -27.12
C LEU A 207 -22.53 28.25 -27.58
N LYS A 208 -23.31 29.11 -28.23
CA LYS A 208 -24.65 28.77 -28.73
C LYS A 208 -24.59 27.68 -29.80
N VAL A 209 -23.67 27.79 -30.76
CA VAL A 209 -23.44 26.76 -31.77
C VAL A 209 -23.05 25.43 -31.11
N ALA A 210 -22.14 25.46 -30.13
CA ALA A 210 -21.73 24.26 -29.41
C ALA A 210 -22.89 23.60 -28.65
N LEU A 211 -23.79 24.39 -28.05
CA LEU A 211 -24.98 23.90 -27.37
C LEU A 211 -26.01 23.29 -28.31
N GLU A 212 -26.26 23.92 -29.46
CA GLU A 212 -27.19 23.40 -30.47
C GLU A 212 -26.66 22.10 -31.10
N GLU A 213 -25.37 22.04 -31.40
CA GLU A 213 -24.71 20.81 -31.84
C GLU A 213 -24.76 19.71 -30.77
N ALA A 214 -24.47 20.05 -29.52
CA ALA A 214 -24.46 19.10 -28.42
C ALA A 214 -25.87 18.63 -28.03
N SER A 215 -26.92 19.43 -28.30
CA SER A 215 -28.31 19.06 -28.03
C SER A 215 -28.93 18.25 -29.16
N SER A 216 -28.43 18.40 -30.39
CA SER A 216 -28.85 17.60 -31.55
C SER A 216 -28.18 16.23 -31.59
N LYS A 217 -26.88 16.16 -31.27
CA LYS A 217 -26.18 14.91 -30.99
C LYS A 217 -26.66 14.43 -29.62
N GLY A 218 -27.41 13.32 -29.53
CA GLY A 218 -28.11 12.82 -28.32
C GLY A 218 -27.33 12.85 -26.98
N PRO A 219 -27.95 12.45 -25.86
CA PRO A 219 -27.38 12.65 -24.52
C PRO A 219 -25.98 12.08 -24.45
N LEU A 220 -25.11 12.72 -23.66
CA LEU A 220 -23.78 12.20 -23.42
C LEU A 220 -23.93 10.77 -22.88
N GLN A 221 -23.32 9.82 -23.60
CA GLN A 221 -23.02 8.51 -23.04
C GLN A 221 -21.83 8.69 -22.11
N ILE A 222 -22.05 9.44 -21.04
CA ILE A 222 -21.14 9.42 -19.91
C ILE A 222 -21.12 7.97 -19.50
N PHE A 223 -19.94 7.36 -19.42
CA PHE A 223 -19.79 5.98 -18.97
C PHE A 223 -20.26 5.92 -17.52
N ARG A 224 -21.57 5.89 -17.33
CA ARG A 224 -22.20 5.28 -16.19
C ARG A 224 -22.01 3.83 -16.52
N LYS A 225 -21.15 3.13 -15.79
CA LYS A 225 -21.40 1.71 -15.72
C LYS A 225 -22.84 1.63 -15.23
N GLU A 226 -23.76 1.11 -16.06
CA GLU A 226 -24.78 0.23 -15.48
C GLU A 226 -24.02 -0.65 -14.49
N LYS A 227 -24.62 -0.98 -13.34
CA LYS A 227 -24.06 -1.97 -12.42
C LYS A 227 -23.80 -3.27 -13.20
N ASN A 228 -22.75 -3.30 -13.98
CA ASN A 228 -22.06 -4.45 -14.44
C ASN A 228 -21.40 -4.84 -13.13
N GLU A 229 -22.08 -5.76 -12.47
CA GLU A 229 -21.53 -7.05 -12.06
C GLU A 229 -20.52 -7.61 -13.10
N GLN A 230 -19.59 -6.81 -13.60
CA GLN A 230 -18.25 -7.30 -13.78
C GLN A 230 -17.87 -7.65 -12.37
N GLU A 231 -17.92 -8.94 -12.09
CA GLU A 231 -17.29 -9.58 -10.96
C GLU A 231 -15.95 -8.88 -10.77
N SER A 232 -15.92 -7.86 -9.92
CA SER A 232 -14.79 -7.69 -9.06
C SER A 232 -14.71 -9.06 -8.43
N PHE A 233 -13.75 -9.87 -8.90
CA PHE A 233 -13.25 -10.95 -8.09
C PHE A 233 -12.61 -10.26 -6.90
N VAL A 234 -13.46 -9.80 -5.97
CA VAL A 234 -13.11 -9.71 -4.58
C VAL A 234 -12.88 -11.17 -4.25
N VAL A 235 -11.66 -11.63 -4.51
CA VAL A 235 -11.12 -12.76 -3.79
C VAL A 235 -11.02 -12.23 -2.37
N THR A 236 -12.16 -12.27 -1.67
CA THR A 236 -12.17 -12.26 -0.23
C THR A 236 -11.42 -13.53 0.08
N VAL A 237 -10.10 -13.41 0.23
CA VAL A 237 -9.32 -14.46 0.87
C VAL A 237 -9.91 -14.46 2.27
N THR A 238 -10.92 -15.31 2.50
CA THR A 238 -11.24 -15.75 3.85
C THR A 238 -9.91 -16.13 4.43
N ALA A 239 -9.48 -15.38 5.46
CA ALA A 239 -8.24 -15.69 6.15
C ALA A 239 -8.24 -17.21 6.34
N PRO A 240 -7.21 -17.93 5.85
CA PRO A 240 -7.22 -19.38 5.90
C PRO A 240 -7.58 -19.75 7.33
N ASP A 241 -8.60 -20.62 7.46
CA ASP A 241 -9.13 -21.00 8.76
C ASP A 241 -7.94 -21.38 9.64
N GLU A 242 -7.65 -20.56 10.68
CA GLU A 242 -6.41 -20.69 11.47
C GLU A 242 -6.33 -22.07 12.15
N THR A 243 -7.47 -22.79 12.17
CA THR A 243 -7.58 -24.19 12.55
C THR A 243 -6.64 -25.11 11.75
N ASN A 244 -6.42 -24.87 10.44
CA ASN A 244 -5.49 -25.66 9.62
C ASN A 244 -4.01 -25.28 9.81
N LEU A 245 -3.69 -24.07 10.29
CA LEU A 245 -2.29 -23.68 10.54
C LEU A 245 -1.65 -24.50 11.66
N LYS A 246 -2.45 -24.98 12.62
CA LYS A 246 -1.98 -25.78 13.77
C LYS A 246 -1.38 -27.13 13.36
N ASP A 247 -1.79 -27.67 12.21
CA ASP A 247 -1.23 -28.91 11.69
C ASP A 247 0.08 -28.67 10.93
N ILE A 248 0.26 -27.47 10.37
CA ILE A 248 1.41 -27.06 9.55
C ILE A 248 2.64 -26.70 10.40
N VAL A 249 2.44 -26.03 11.55
CA VAL A 249 3.53 -25.60 12.43
C VAL A 249 3.54 -26.33 13.76
N SER A 250 4.73 -26.63 14.30
CA SER A 250 4.89 -27.11 15.68
C SER A 250 5.17 -25.94 16.63
N ASP A 251 4.84 -26.08 17.91
CA ASP A 251 5.18 -25.04 18.90
C ASP A 251 6.71 -24.87 19.01
N TYR A 252 7.19 -23.62 19.04
CA TYR A 252 8.58 -23.33 19.36
C TYR A 252 8.85 -23.57 20.84
N GLU A 253 9.79 -24.46 21.15
CA GLU A 253 10.15 -24.78 22.53
C GLU A 253 11.43 -24.08 22.98
N VAL A 254 11.27 -23.09 23.86
CA VAL A 254 12.40 -22.42 24.51
C VAL A 254 13.16 -23.39 25.42
N THR A 255 14.49 -23.41 25.32
CA THR A 255 15.35 -24.20 26.20
C THR A 255 15.41 -23.57 27.57
N SER A 256 15.04 -24.32 28.59
CA SER A 256 15.31 -23.96 29.98
C SER A 256 16.75 -24.35 30.35
N LEU A 257 17.56 -23.34 30.66
CA LEU A 257 18.90 -23.50 31.20
C LEU A 257 18.84 -23.35 32.72
N GLN A 258 19.58 -24.20 33.44
CA GLN A 258 19.72 -24.06 34.88
C GLN A 258 20.49 -22.78 35.19
N SER A 259 19.99 -22.01 36.15
CA SER A 259 20.65 -20.80 36.63
C SER A 259 22.01 -21.16 37.23
N ASN A 260 23.06 -20.43 36.86
CA ASN A 260 24.37 -20.62 37.47
C ASN A 260 24.45 -19.81 38.77
N TRP A 261 24.69 -20.49 39.89
CA TRP A 261 24.77 -19.88 41.22
C TRP A 261 25.87 -18.80 41.33
N LYS A 262 26.92 -18.86 40.51
CA LYS A 262 27.99 -17.83 40.47
C LYS A 262 27.53 -16.52 39.83
N GLY A 263 26.38 -16.52 39.15
CA GLY A 263 25.77 -15.36 38.53
C GLY A 263 26.70 -14.60 37.56
N LYS A 264 26.39 -13.33 37.34
CA LYS A 264 27.07 -12.44 36.38
C LYS A 264 28.60 -12.40 36.53
N ASP A 265 29.12 -12.51 37.75
CA ASP A 265 30.54 -12.33 38.03
C ASP A 265 31.32 -13.59 37.63
N GLY A 266 30.76 -14.77 37.89
CA GLY A 266 31.33 -16.04 37.46
C GLY A 266 31.40 -16.23 35.94
N PHE A 267 30.55 -15.55 35.16
CA PHE A 267 30.49 -15.71 33.69
C PHE A 267 31.83 -15.42 33.00
N TYR A 268 32.61 -14.49 33.56
CA TYR A 268 33.88 -14.06 32.98
C TYR A 268 35.07 -14.93 33.40
N GLU A 269 34.87 -15.88 34.32
CA GLU A 269 35.92 -16.74 34.83
C GLU A 269 36.36 -17.78 33.80
N GLN A 270 37.67 -18.00 33.70
CA GLN A 270 38.24 -18.81 32.62
C GLN A 270 37.77 -20.27 32.66
N TRP A 271 37.60 -20.84 33.86
CA TRP A 271 37.16 -22.22 34.05
C TRP A 271 35.67 -22.44 33.70
N GLU A 272 34.85 -21.39 33.64
CA GLU A 272 33.43 -21.49 33.27
C GLU A 272 33.18 -21.61 31.76
N LYS A 273 34.24 -21.56 30.94
CA LYS A 273 34.14 -21.73 29.49
C LYS A 273 33.47 -23.05 29.10
N SER A 274 33.77 -24.14 29.81
CA SER A 274 33.17 -25.45 29.57
C SER A 274 31.67 -25.47 29.88
N THR A 275 31.28 -24.87 31.01
CA THR A 275 29.87 -24.71 31.41
C THR A 275 29.08 -23.93 30.35
N ILE A 276 29.61 -22.79 29.91
CA ILE A 276 28.96 -21.96 28.89
C ILE A 276 28.87 -22.71 27.55
N ALA A 277 29.93 -23.44 27.15
CA ALA A 277 29.91 -24.25 25.93
C ALA A 277 28.82 -25.34 25.99
N GLN A 278 28.69 -26.04 27.12
CA GLN A 278 27.63 -27.04 27.33
C GLN A 278 26.22 -26.43 27.28
N GLN A 279 26.03 -25.24 27.86
CA GLN A 279 24.77 -24.51 27.78
C GLN A 279 24.44 -24.10 26.33
N ILE A 280 25.42 -23.60 25.59
CA ILE A 280 25.26 -23.25 24.16
C ILE A 280 24.88 -24.50 23.36
N GLU A 281 25.58 -25.63 23.54
CA GLU A 281 25.26 -26.90 22.87
C GLU A 281 23.84 -27.37 23.19
N LYS A 282 23.40 -27.24 24.45
CA LYS A 282 22.04 -27.59 24.87
C LYS A 282 20.99 -26.74 24.16
N VAL A 283 21.23 -25.42 24.03
CA VAL A 283 20.35 -24.50 23.29
C VAL A 283 20.30 -24.88 21.82
N ILE A 284 21.46 -25.08 21.17
CA ILE A 284 21.52 -25.43 19.74
C ILE A 284 20.81 -26.77 19.49
N LYS A 285 21.02 -27.78 20.35
CA LYS A 285 20.40 -29.10 20.18
C LYS A 285 18.87 -29.04 20.19
N LYS A 286 18.28 -28.10 20.95
CA LYS A 286 16.83 -28.00 21.12
C LYS A 286 16.18 -26.94 20.22
N GLU A 287 16.81 -25.78 20.06
CA GLU A 287 16.24 -24.62 19.38
C GLU A 287 16.79 -24.40 17.97
N SER A 288 17.76 -25.18 17.49
CA SER A 288 18.29 -24.98 16.12
C SER A 288 17.22 -25.25 15.04
N PRO A 289 17.15 -24.42 13.97
CA PRO A 289 17.91 -23.19 13.75
C PRO A 289 17.50 -22.06 14.71
N ILE A 290 18.49 -21.42 15.36
CA ILE A 290 18.27 -20.33 16.32
C ILE A 290 19.11 -19.11 15.92
N HIS A 291 18.51 -17.91 15.97
CA HIS A 291 19.25 -16.68 15.74
C HIS A 291 20.28 -16.44 16.86
N PHE A 292 21.50 -16.01 16.51
CA PHE A 292 22.59 -15.82 17.48
C PHE A 292 22.19 -14.93 18.66
N GLU A 293 21.41 -13.88 18.42
CA GLU A 293 20.93 -12.98 19.47
C GLU A 293 20.02 -13.69 20.50
N LEU A 294 19.13 -14.58 20.04
CA LEU A 294 18.29 -15.37 20.93
C LEU A 294 19.11 -16.34 21.78
N MET A 295 20.10 -17.00 21.16
CA MET A 295 21.03 -17.85 21.89
C MET A 295 21.74 -17.06 23.00
N VAL A 296 22.23 -15.85 22.69
CA VAL A 296 22.84 -14.96 23.70
C VAL A 296 21.85 -14.59 24.79
N HIS A 297 20.57 -14.35 24.47
CA HIS A 297 19.53 -14.12 25.47
C HIS A 297 19.31 -15.32 26.40
N ARG A 298 19.34 -16.56 25.89
CA ARG A 298 19.26 -17.76 26.75
C ARG A 298 20.40 -17.82 27.75
N ILE A 299 21.63 -17.56 27.28
CA ILE A 299 22.81 -17.52 28.15
C ILE A 299 22.73 -16.35 29.13
N ARG A 300 22.26 -15.17 28.69
CA ARG A 300 22.05 -13.99 29.54
C ARG A 300 21.14 -14.32 30.72
N ASP A 301 20.00 -14.93 30.43
CA ASP A 301 18.99 -15.25 31.42
C ASP A 301 19.49 -16.32 32.39
N ALA A 302 20.21 -17.34 31.89
CA ALA A 302 20.82 -18.40 32.71
C ALA A 302 21.89 -17.90 33.70
N TRP A 303 22.53 -16.76 33.39
CA TRP A 303 23.58 -16.15 34.22
C TRP A 303 23.09 -14.92 34.98
N GLY A 304 21.79 -14.62 34.94
CA GLY A 304 21.16 -13.54 35.72
C GLY A 304 21.51 -12.12 35.26
N PHE A 305 21.91 -11.94 34.00
CA PHE A 305 22.18 -10.62 33.45
C PHE A 305 20.86 -9.89 33.11
N LYS A 306 20.79 -8.58 33.42
CA LYS A 306 19.64 -7.74 33.02
C LYS A 306 19.61 -7.44 31.51
N SER A 307 20.78 -7.42 30.86
CA SER A 307 20.92 -7.11 29.43
C SER A 307 22.14 -7.82 28.82
N ALA A 308 22.11 -8.03 27.50
CA ALA A 308 23.22 -8.63 26.76
C ALA A 308 24.25 -7.55 26.41
N SER A 309 25.24 -7.34 27.28
CA SER A 309 26.33 -6.38 27.03
C SER A 309 27.24 -6.82 25.89
N LYS A 310 27.90 -5.86 25.20
CA LYS A 310 28.86 -6.15 24.12
C LYS A 310 29.93 -7.17 24.54
N LYS A 311 30.53 -7.00 25.73
CA LYS A 311 31.54 -7.89 26.30
C LYS A 311 31.02 -9.32 26.50
N MET A 312 29.78 -9.46 26.99
CA MET A 312 29.13 -10.75 27.18
C MET A 312 28.87 -11.44 25.84
N THR A 313 28.34 -10.70 24.87
CA THR A 313 28.05 -11.18 23.52
C THR A 313 29.32 -11.65 22.81
N GLU A 314 30.40 -10.87 22.87
CA GLU A 314 31.71 -11.22 22.31
C GLU A 314 32.29 -12.48 22.94
N ARG A 315 32.22 -12.61 24.28
CA ARG A 315 32.67 -13.82 24.97
C ARG A 315 31.87 -15.04 24.56
N THR A 316 30.54 -14.91 24.45
CA THR A 316 29.65 -15.99 23.99
C THR A 316 29.98 -16.39 22.55
N MET A 317 30.23 -15.41 21.67
CA MET A 317 30.66 -15.64 20.28
C MET A 317 32.00 -16.39 20.22
N ASN A 318 32.97 -15.99 21.04
CA ASN A 318 34.28 -16.65 21.09
C ASN A 318 34.13 -18.11 21.55
N ILE A 319 33.37 -18.36 22.63
CA ILE A 319 33.13 -19.73 23.11
C ILE A 319 32.40 -20.56 22.05
N PHE A 320 31.41 -19.98 21.37
CA PHE A 320 30.75 -20.65 20.24
C PHE A 320 31.75 -21.04 19.14
N ASN A 321 32.57 -20.10 18.68
CA ASN A 321 33.52 -20.32 17.60
C ASN A 321 34.63 -21.33 17.93
N TYR A 322 35.12 -21.35 19.17
CA TYR A 322 36.29 -22.16 19.57
C TYR A 322 35.92 -23.47 20.27
N SER A 323 34.78 -23.54 20.95
CA SER A 323 34.42 -24.69 21.79
C SER A 323 33.20 -25.46 21.30
N VAL A 324 32.33 -24.83 20.50
CA VAL A 324 31.06 -25.43 20.08
C VAL A 324 30.99 -25.70 18.57
N LYS A 325 31.72 -24.94 17.76
CA LYS A 325 31.83 -25.12 16.30
C LYS A 325 32.57 -26.42 15.94
N LYS A 326 31.95 -27.56 16.25
CA LYS A 326 32.29 -28.91 15.83
C LYS A 326 31.89 -29.08 14.36
N SER A 327 32.40 -30.10 13.67
CA SER A 327 32.32 -30.31 12.21
C SER A 327 30.92 -30.38 11.57
N GLY A 328 29.83 -30.15 12.32
CA GLY A 328 28.45 -30.06 11.81
C GLY A 328 27.68 -28.81 12.23
N ILE A 329 28.13 -28.03 13.22
CA ILE A 329 27.45 -26.81 13.67
C ILE A 329 27.96 -25.62 12.88
N THR A 330 27.05 -24.87 12.25
CA THR A 330 27.42 -23.75 11.38
C THR A 330 26.59 -22.52 11.70
N LYS A 331 27.16 -21.34 11.48
CA LYS A 331 26.45 -20.05 11.53
C LYS A 331 26.39 -19.50 10.11
N ASP A 332 25.20 -19.20 9.63
CA ASP A 332 25.01 -18.64 8.30
C ASP A 332 25.26 -17.12 8.26
N GLN A 333 25.17 -16.53 7.06
CA GLN A 333 25.33 -15.09 6.83
C GLN A 333 24.23 -14.24 7.47
N ASN A 334 23.07 -14.82 7.75
CA ASN A 334 21.91 -14.16 8.36
C ASN A 334 21.93 -14.25 9.89
N GLY A 335 22.96 -14.88 10.47
CA GLY A 335 23.15 -14.97 11.91
C GLY A 335 22.47 -16.16 12.59
N PHE A 336 21.91 -17.11 11.83
CA PHE A 336 21.32 -18.33 12.39
C PHE A 336 22.35 -19.43 12.61
N ILE A 337 22.19 -20.14 13.73
CA ILE A 337 23.01 -21.28 14.10
C ILE A 337 22.26 -22.57 13.82
N TRP A 338 22.88 -23.39 12.98
CA TRP A 338 22.38 -24.67 12.49
C TRP A 338 23.13 -25.82 13.16
N SER A 339 22.38 -26.81 13.65
CA SER A 339 22.91 -28.04 14.25
C SER A 339 23.49 -29.00 13.20
N SER A 340 23.16 -28.79 11.92
CA SER A 340 23.65 -29.56 10.77
C SER A 340 24.05 -28.61 9.63
N SER A 341 25.12 -28.96 8.91
CA SER A 341 25.60 -28.23 7.73
C SER A 341 24.67 -28.31 6.52
N LYS A 342 23.67 -29.20 6.54
CA LYS A 342 22.67 -29.32 5.46
C LYS A 342 21.61 -28.21 5.48
N HIS A 343 21.55 -27.41 6.55
CA HIS A 343 20.56 -26.33 6.75
C HIS A 343 19.12 -26.76 6.44
N SER A 344 18.78 -28.01 6.77
CA SER A 344 17.48 -28.59 6.47
C SER A 344 16.60 -28.61 7.71
N MET A 345 15.38 -28.11 7.58
CA MET A 345 14.31 -28.32 8.56
C MET A 345 13.20 -29.20 8.00
N VAL A 346 12.54 -29.94 8.89
CA VAL A 346 11.43 -30.83 8.55
C VAL A 346 10.07 -30.16 8.77
N LYS A 347 9.97 -29.25 9.74
CA LYS A 347 8.71 -28.57 10.08
C LYS A 347 8.97 -27.13 10.52
N ALA A 348 8.09 -26.21 10.14
CA ALA A 348 8.13 -24.82 10.60
C ALA A 348 7.65 -24.73 12.06
N ARG A 349 8.15 -23.74 12.80
CA ARG A 349 7.83 -23.57 14.22
C ARG A 349 7.05 -22.29 14.44
N GLY A 350 5.85 -22.42 15.00
CA GLY A 350 4.96 -21.31 15.36
C GLY A 350 5.30 -20.73 16.73
N PRO A 351 4.68 -19.60 17.10
CA PRO A 351 4.83 -19.03 18.43
C PRO A 351 4.33 -20.01 19.50
N SER A 352 5.14 -20.24 20.54
CA SER A 352 4.75 -21.00 21.72
C SER A 352 3.50 -20.42 22.39
N ARG A 353 2.59 -21.31 22.82
CA ARG A 353 1.40 -20.97 23.62
C ARG A 353 1.73 -20.29 24.95
N ASN A 354 2.98 -20.41 25.43
CA ASN A 354 3.46 -19.76 26.66
C ASN A 354 4.10 -18.38 26.41
N GLY A 355 3.80 -17.73 25.28
CA GLY A 355 4.22 -16.35 24.99
C GLY A 355 5.58 -16.28 24.31
N ASP A 356 5.73 -16.97 23.17
CA ASP A 356 6.93 -16.79 22.35
C ASP A 356 7.06 -15.34 21.86
N ALA A 357 8.27 -14.79 22.01
CA ALA A 357 8.63 -13.41 21.71
C ALA A 357 9.64 -13.32 20.56
N ARG A 358 9.75 -14.37 19.73
CA ARG A 358 10.57 -14.31 18.50
C ARG A 358 10.05 -13.20 17.61
N LYS A 359 10.90 -12.21 17.37
CA LYS A 359 10.65 -11.20 16.34
C LYS A 359 10.79 -11.85 14.97
N ALA A 360 10.21 -11.23 13.94
CA ALA A 360 10.33 -11.70 12.56
C ALA A 360 11.79 -11.89 12.11
N GLU A 361 12.71 -11.02 12.55
CA GLU A 361 14.16 -11.13 12.30
C GLU A 361 14.82 -12.38 12.90
N HIS A 362 14.16 -13.03 13.87
CA HIS A 362 14.62 -14.26 14.51
C HIS A 362 13.96 -15.52 13.94
N VAL A 363 13.21 -15.40 12.84
CA VAL A 363 12.60 -16.52 12.13
C VAL A 363 13.40 -16.77 10.84
N PRO A 364 14.04 -17.94 10.68
CA PRO A 364 14.79 -18.23 9.47
C PRO A 364 13.87 -18.35 8.25
N MET A 365 14.37 -17.98 7.08
CA MET A 365 13.62 -18.01 5.82
C MET A 365 13.12 -19.42 5.49
N GLU A 366 13.86 -20.44 5.90
CA GLU A 366 13.49 -21.85 5.73
C GLU A 366 12.18 -22.19 6.45
N GLU A 367 11.86 -21.60 7.61
CA GLU A 367 10.54 -21.82 8.24
C GLU A 367 9.44 -21.18 7.41
N ILE A 368 9.68 -19.96 6.90
CA ILE A 368 8.72 -19.23 6.08
C ILE A 368 8.43 -20.00 4.79
N ILE A 369 9.47 -20.50 4.12
CA ILE A 369 9.35 -21.30 2.90
C ILE A 369 8.56 -22.59 3.16
N LEU A 370 8.79 -23.28 4.28
CA LEU A 370 8.05 -24.48 4.64
C LEU A 370 6.55 -24.20 4.80
N VAL A 371 6.20 -23.13 5.51
CA VAL A 371 4.79 -22.71 5.64
C VAL A 371 4.18 -22.41 4.27
N PHE A 372 4.88 -21.67 3.41
CA PHE A 372 4.36 -21.36 2.07
C PHE A 372 4.19 -22.60 1.18
N LYS A 373 5.10 -23.58 1.27
CA LYS A 373 4.97 -24.85 0.53
C LYS A 373 3.73 -25.63 0.95
N GLU A 374 3.49 -25.74 2.26
CA GLU A 374 2.35 -26.46 2.80
C GLU A 374 1.02 -25.74 2.50
N LEU A 375 1.00 -24.40 2.59
CA LEU A 375 -0.18 -23.62 2.19
C LEU A 375 -0.49 -23.77 0.70
N LYS A 376 0.54 -23.90 -0.15
CA LYS A 376 0.37 -24.11 -1.58
C LYS A 376 -0.14 -25.52 -1.92
N SER A 377 0.26 -26.56 -1.19
CA SER A 377 -0.29 -27.91 -1.40
C SER A 377 -1.76 -27.95 -1.01
N ILE A 378 -2.13 -27.34 0.12
CA ILE A 378 -3.52 -27.25 0.57
C ILE A 378 -4.39 -26.51 -0.46
N SER A 379 -3.87 -25.45 -1.11
CA SER A 379 -4.61 -24.69 -2.11
C SER A 379 -4.76 -25.38 -3.48
N HIS A 380 -4.10 -26.53 -3.72
CA HIS A 380 -4.31 -27.31 -4.95
C HIS A 380 -5.35 -28.42 -4.77
N ASP A 381 -5.71 -28.77 -3.52
CA ASP A 381 -6.73 -29.76 -3.18
C ASP A 381 -8.14 -29.15 -2.96
N THR A 382 -8.26 -27.83 -3.06
CA THR A 382 -9.52 -27.06 -3.09
C THR A 382 -9.67 -26.35 -4.41
#